data_AF-A0A2W6YUL8-F1
#
_entry.id   AF-A0A2W6YUL8-F1
#
_cell.length_a   1.000
_cell.length_b   1.000
_cell.length_c   1.000
_cell.angle_alpha   90.00
_cell.angle_beta   90.00
_cell.angle_gamma   90.00
#
_symmetry.space_group_name_H-M   'P 1'
#
loop_
_entity.id
_entity.type
_entity.pdbx_description
1 polymer ?
#
loop_
_entity_poly.entity_id
_entity_poly.type
_entity_poly.pdbx_seq_one_letter_code
_entity_poly.pdbx_strand_id
1 'polypeptide(L)'
;MEELLTLKELLVCGDIPAAMVLVEEMTEMSKDDKISKIFSYSIILLVHLIKQKVEKRSTRSWDLSIYNSTTQIRRANQRRKAKGTYLSKLELSETLAEAYNIALASAAIEAFEGRYEADELAEMCDHNEILADAVKLIEQESVN
;
A
#
# COMPACT_ATOMS: atom_id res chain seq x y z
N MET A 1 10.75 21.53 3.88
CA MET A 1 10.87 22.95 3.40
C MET A 1 12.04 23.63 4.10
N GLU A 2 12.30 23.29 5.36
CA GLU A 2 13.51 23.64 6.11
C GLU A 2 14.74 22.83 5.63
N GLU A 3 14.59 21.52 5.36
CA GLU A 3 15.72 20.69 4.90
C GLU A 3 16.29 21.14 3.55
N LEU A 4 15.45 21.68 2.65
CA LEU A 4 15.92 22.23 1.37
C LEU A 4 16.75 23.50 1.54
N LEU A 5 16.48 24.30 2.59
CA LEU A 5 17.27 25.47 2.92
C LEU A 5 18.61 25.03 3.52
N THR A 6 18.60 24.07 4.44
CA THR A 6 19.82 23.47 5.01
C THR A 6 20.68 22.83 3.92
N LEU A 7 20.08 22.07 3.00
CA LEU A 7 20.79 21.49 1.86
C LEU A 7 21.44 22.57 1.00
N LYS A 8 20.72 23.67 0.71
CA LYS A 8 21.27 24.79 -0.05
C LYS A 8 22.47 25.40 0.68
N GLU A 9 22.39 25.59 2.00
CA GLU A 9 23.49 26.14 2.79
C GLU A 9 24.72 25.24 2.78
N LEU A 10 24.53 23.92 2.97
CA LEU A 10 25.60 22.92 2.90
C LEU A 10 26.29 22.91 1.52
N LEU A 11 25.50 23.00 0.45
CA LEU A 11 26.03 23.09 -0.92
C LEU A 11 26.81 24.39 -1.16
N VAL A 12 26.33 25.52 -0.62
CA VAL A 12 27.00 26.83 -0.76
C VAL A 12 28.30 26.89 0.06
N CYS A 13 28.33 26.28 1.25
CA CYS A 13 29.55 26.23 2.07
C CYS A 13 30.56 25.18 1.60
N GLY A 14 30.18 24.32 0.65
CA GLY A 14 31.04 23.29 0.05
C GLY A 14 31.14 22.01 0.88
N ASP A 15 30.31 21.85 1.91
CA ASP A 15 30.23 20.61 2.70
C ASP A 15 29.39 19.56 1.96
N ILE A 16 29.98 19.03 0.89
CA ILE A 16 29.34 18.00 0.05
C ILE A 16 29.03 16.72 0.85
N PRO A 17 29.91 16.21 1.74
CA PRO A 17 29.58 15.03 2.55
C PRO A 17 28.31 15.20 3.39
N ALA A 18 28.16 16.31 4.12
CA ALA A 18 26.95 16.56 4.91
C ALA A 18 25.71 16.75 4.02
N ALA A 19 25.87 17.43 2.88
CA ALA A 19 24.78 17.58 1.90
C ALA A 19 24.30 16.22 1.36
N MET A 20 25.19 15.25 1.16
CA MET A 20 24.81 13.91 0.70
C MET A 20 24.05 13.11 1.74
N VAL A 21 24.48 13.16 3.00
CA VAL A 21 23.73 12.52 4.11
C VAL A 21 22.31 13.06 4.18
N LEU A 22 22.15 14.40 4.13
CA LEU A 22 20.83 15.01 4.18
C LEU A 22 19.93 14.60 2.98
N VAL A 23 20.51 14.46 1.78
CA VAL A 23 19.77 13.99 0.60
C VAL A 23 19.31 12.54 0.77
N GLU A 24 20.15 11.68 1.35
CA GLU A 24 19.81 10.28 1.63
C GLU A 24 18.66 10.19 2.64
N GLU A 25 18.74 10.92 3.75
CA GLU A 25 17.68 11.00 4.78
C GLU A 25 16.36 11.51 4.18
N MET A 26 16.39 12.61 3.43
CA MET A 26 15.21 13.15 2.77
C MET A 26 14.60 12.16 1.75
N THR A 27 15.45 11.38 1.08
CA THR A 27 15.01 10.36 0.11
C THR A 27 14.33 9.19 0.82
N GLU A 28 14.90 8.74 1.94
CA GLU A 28 14.32 7.69 2.79
C GLU A 28 12.96 8.13 3.33
N MET A 29 12.88 9.30 3.96
CA MET A 29 11.62 9.87 4.47
C MET A 29 10.56 9.98 3.36
N SER A 30 10.95 10.45 2.17
CA SER A 30 10.01 10.56 1.06
C SER A 30 9.49 9.21 0.59
N LYS A 31 10.32 8.16 0.66
CA LYS A 31 9.95 6.79 0.32
C LYS A 31 9.03 6.18 1.39
N ASP A 32 9.35 6.36 2.66
CA ASP A 32 8.54 5.88 3.79
C ASP A 32 7.13 6.47 3.79
N ASP A 33 6.99 7.75 3.42
CA ASP A 33 5.69 8.37 3.20
C ASP A 33 4.85 7.65 2.13
N LYS A 34 5.49 7.14 1.07
CA LYS A 34 4.79 6.37 0.03
C LYS A 34 4.43 4.99 0.52
N ILE A 35 5.36 4.30 1.18
CA ILE A 35 5.15 2.97 1.77
C ILE A 35 3.97 3.04 2.74
N SER A 36 3.99 3.97 3.70
CA SER A 36 2.94 4.15 4.71
C SER A 36 1.55 4.40 4.09
N LYS A 37 1.51 5.20 3.02
CA LYS A 37 0.27 5.48 2.29
C LYS A 37 -0.25 4.24 1.54
N ILE A 38 0.64 3.53 0.86
CA ILE A 38 0.31 2.29 0.14
C ILE A 38 -0.15 1.22 1.12
N PHE A 39 0.53 1.07 2.26
CA PHE A 39 0.19 0.16 3.34
C PHE A 39 -1.23 0.41 3.86
N SER A 40 -1.57 1.66 4.15
CA SER A 40 -2.92 2.04 4.63
C SER A 40 -4.03 1.64 3.65
N TYR A 41 -3.84 1.87 2.34
CA TYR A 41 -4.81 1.45 1.33
C TYR A 41 -4.78 -0.05 1.05
N SER A 42 -3.64 -0.71 1.27
CA SER A 42 -3.48 -2.16 1.15
C SER A 42 -4.36 -2.87 2.18
N ILE A 43 -4.40 -2.38 3.42
CA ILE A 43 -5.32 -2.90 4.45
C ILE A 43 -6.77 -2.85 3.93
N ILE A 44 -7.23 -1.69 3.46
CA ILE A 44 -8.61 -1.52 2.98
C ILE A 44 -8.92 -2.44 1.80
N LEU A 45 -8.00 -2.55 0.83
CA LEU A 45 -8.13 -3.45 -0.31
C LEU A 45 -8.28 -4.90 0.15
N LEU A 46 -7.36 -5.36 1.01
CA LEU A 46 -7.31 -6.74 1.47
C LEU A 46 -8.52 -7.11 2.33
N VAL A 47 -9.02 -6.21 3.18
CA VAL A 47 -10.26 -6.42 3.95
C VAL A 47 -11.40 -6.83 3.04
N HIS A 48 -11.59 -6.09 1.94
CA HIS A 48 -12.69 -6.33 1.02
C HIS A 48 -12.49 -7.58 0.16
N LEU A 49 -11.24 -7.89 -0.23
CA LEU A 49 -10.95 -9.13 -0.94
C LEU A 49 -11.18 -10.37 -0.06
N ILE A 50 -10.76 -10.33 1.20
CA ILE A 50 -10.99 -11.40 2.16
C ILE A 50 -12.49 -11.61 2.33
N LYS A 51 -13.26 -10.54 2.59
CA LYS A 51 -14.73 -10.58 2.69
C LYS A 51 -15.38 -11.19 1.44
N GLN A 52 -14.93 -10.81 0.25
CA GLN A 52 -15.44 -11.39 -0.99
C GLN A 52 -15.18 -12.89 -1.11
N LYS A 53 -13.99 -13.36 -0.72
CA LYS A 53 -13.64 -14.79 -0.78
C LYS A 53 -14.44 -15.61 0.24
N VAL A 54 -14.45 -15.19 1.50
CA VAL A 54 -15.07 -15.97 2.58
C VAL A 54 -16.59 -15.96 2.49
N GLU A 55 -17.20 -14.84 2.13
CA GLU A 55 -18.66 -14.75 1.98
C GLU A 55 -19.16 -15.16 0.59
N LYS A 56 -18.25 -15.41 -0.37
CA LYS A 56 -18.56 -15.80 -1.76
C LYS A 56 -19.56 -14.86 -2.44
N ARG A 57 -19.48 -13.57 -2.12
CA ARG A 57 -20.33 -12.51 -2.67
C ARG A 57 -19.60 -11.18 -2.68
N SER A 58 -20.09 -10.22 -3.45
CA SER A 58 -19.68 -8.82 -3.33
C SER A 58 -20.88 -7.90 -3.17
N THR A 59 -20.63 -6.71 -2.64
CA THR A 59 -21.60 -5.61 -2.64
C THR A 59 -21.02 -4.42 -3.41
N ARG A 60 -21.90 -3.53 -3.89
CA ARG A 60 -21.47 -2.33 -4.62
C ARG A 60 -20.54 -1.43 -3.81
N SER A 61 -20.70 -1.38 -2.48
CA SER A 61 -19.81 -0.61 -1.60
C SER A 61 -18.45 -1.27 -1.45
N TRP A 62 -18.37 -2.60 -1.46
CA TRP A 62 -17.11 -3.34 -1.44
C TRP A 62 -16.35 -3.17 -2.76
N ASP A 63 -17.04 -3.32 -3.89
CA ASP A 63 -16.45 -3.10 -5.22
C ASP A 63 -15.90 -1.67 -5.36
N LEU A 64 -16.66 -0.68 -4.88
CA LEU A 64 -16.22 0.71 -4.85
C LEU A 64 -14.98 0.92 -3.95
N SER A 65 -14.93 0.25 -2.79
CA SER A 65 -13.79 0.34 -1.86
C SER A 65 -12.54 -0.29 -2.45
N ILE A 66 -12.66 -1.42 -3.15
CA ILE A 66 -11.57 -2.06 -3.90
C ILE A 66 -11.08 -1.13 -5.01
N TYR A 67 -11.99 -0.58 -5.81
CA TYR A 67 -11.65 0.35 -6.89
C TYR A 67 -10.93 1.60 -6.37
N ASN A 68 -11.45 2.20 -5.29
CA ASN A 68 -10.85 3.38 -4.68
C ASN A 68 -9.45 3.07 -4.13
N SER A 69 -9.30 1.96 -3.41
CA SER A 69 -8.03 1.59 -2.79
C SER A 69 -6.95 1.30 -3.84
N THR A 70 -7.28 0.51 -4.86
CA THR A 70 -6.35 0.24 -5.98
C THR A 70 -5.96 1.51 -6.71
N THR A 71 -6.92 2.41 -6.99
CA THR A 71 -6.65 3.72 -7.61
C THR A 71 -5.70 4.56 -6.75
N GLN A 72 -5.91 4.62 -5.43
CA GLN A 72 -5.06 5.39 -4.53
C GLN A 72 -3.66 4.78 -4.38
N ILE A 73 -3.53 3.45 -4.35
CA ILE A 73 -2.25 2.74 -4.34
C ILE A 73 -1.46 3.09 -5.61
N ARG A 74 -2.07 2.95 -6.79
CA ARG A 74 -1.43 3.31 -8.07
C ARG A 74 -0.99 4.79 -8.06
N ARG A 75 -1.87 5.69 -7.65
CA ARG A 75 -1.59 7.13 -7.58
C ARG A 75 -0.48 7.48 -6.59
N ALA A 76 -0.43 6.81 -5.44
CA ALA A 76 0.62 6.99 -4.45
C ALA A 76 1.96 6.45 -4.95
N ASN A 77 1.94 5.33 -5.67
CA ASN A 77 3.14 4.68 -6.18
C ASN A 77 3.69 5.33 -7.47
N GLN A 78 2.87 6.07 -8.22
CA GLN A 78 3.30 6.70 -9.47
C GLN A 78 4.19 7.93 -9.25
N ARG A 79 5.34 7.98 -9.91
CA ARG A 79 6.16 9.20 -9.98
C ARG A 79 5.55 10.17 -11.01
N ARG A 80 5.24 11.41 -10.59
CA ARG A 80 4.54 12.38 -11.46
C ARG A 80 5.46 13.06 -12.49
N LYS A 81 6.72 13.28 -12.14
CA LYS A 81 7.70 14.01 -12.98
C LYS A 81 8.75 13.11 -13.62
N ALA A 82 8.97 11.93 -13.05
CA ALA A 82 9.85 10.90 -13.57
C ALA A 82 9.00 9.72 -14.06
N LYS A 83 9.41 9.04 -15.13
CA LYS A 83 8.78 7.75 -15.50
C LYS A 83 9.06 6.72 -14.40
N GLY A 84 8.10 5.84 -14.10
CA GLY A 84 8.24 4.74 -13.15
C GLY A 84 7.49 4.94 -11.82
N THR A 85 7.79 4.07 -10.85
CA THR A 85 7.12 3.99 -9.54
C THR A 85 8.08 4.28 -8.39
N TYR A 86 7.54 4.60 -7.20
CA TYR A 86 8.35 4.77 -5.99
C TYR A 86 8.79 3.42 -5.43
N LEU A 87 7.85 2.49 -5.28
CA LEU A 87 8.07 1.09 -4.93
C LEU A 87 8.14 0.26 -6.21
N SER A 88 9.11 -0.65 -6.24
CA SER A 88 9.18 -1.75 -7.18
C SER A 88 8.02 -2.75 -6.97
N LYS A 89 7.87 -3.69 -7.91
CA LYS A 89 6.86 -4.75 -7.78
C LYS A 89 7.07 -5.63 -6.54
N LEU A 90 8.34 -5.89 -6.19
CA LEU A 90 8.69 -6.65 -4.99
C LEU A 90 8.28 -5.90 -3.72
N GLU A 91 8.71 -4.65 -3.58
CA GLU A 91 8.38 -3.81 -2.41
C GLU A 91 6.86 -3.60 -2.25
N LEU A 92 6.13 -3.46 -3.36
CA LEU A 92 4.67 -3.40 -3.33
C LEU A 92 4.06 -4.70 -2.80
N SER A 93 4.59 -5.85 -3.23
CA SER A 93 4.11 -7.16 -2.78
C SER A 93 4.43 -7.40 -1.31
N GLU A 94 5.61 -6.99 -0.85
CA GLU A 94 6.01 -7.02 0.57
C GLU A 94 5.08 -6.13 1.41
N THR A 95 4.80 -4.91 0.95
CA THR A 95 3.88 -3.99 1.63
C THR A 95 2.47 -4.58 1.76
N LEU A 96 1.98 -5.29 0.74
CA LEU A 96 0.69 -5.99 0.78
C LEU A 96 0.72 -7.16 1.78
N ALA A 97 1.81 -7.93 1.81
CA ALA A 97 1.97 -9.04 2.74
C ALA A 97 2.01 -8.56 4.19
N GLU A 98 2.72 -7.45 4.48
CA GLU A 98 2.74 -6.83 5.80
C GLU A 98 1.35 -6.35 6.25
N ALA A 99 0.54 -5.84 5.31
CA ALA A 99 -0.81 -5.38 5.59
C ALA A 99 -1.82 -6.52 5.83
N TYR A 100 -1.51 -7.76 5.43
CA TYR A 100 -2.46 -8.87 5.42
C TYR A 100 -3.04 -9.19 6.79
N ASN A 101 -2.20 -9.34 7.82
CA ASN A 101 -2.68 -9.74 9.15
C ASN A 101 -3.63 -8.70 9.76
N ILE A 102 -3.36 -7.42 9.53
CA ILE A 102 -4.24 -6.34 9.99
C ILE A 102 -5.56 -6.37 9.21
N ALA A 103 -5.49 -6.61 7.91
CA ALA A 103 -6.66 -6.72 7.06
C ALA A 103 -7.53 -7.94 7.42
N LEU A 104 -6.92 -9.08 7.73
CA LEU A 104 -7.58 -10.29 8.16
C LEU A 104 -8.34 -10.08 9.47
N ALA A 105 -7.68 -9.48 10.48
CA ALA A 105 -8.32 -9.15 11.76
C ALA A 105 -9.50 -8.17 11.57
N SER A 106 -9.33 -7.17 10.71
CA SER A 106 -10.41 -6.21 10.40
C SER A 106 -11.56 -6.88 9.62
N ALA A 107 -11.23 -7.77 8.68
CA ALA A 107 -12.22 -8.53 7.93
C ALA A 107 -13.00 -9.49 8.83
N ALA A 108 -12.38 -10.10 9.85
CA ALA A 108 -13.06 -10.98 10.79
C ALA A 108 -14.18 -10.24 11.55
N ILE A 109 -13.94 -9.00 11.96
CA ILE A 109 -14.93 -8.14 12.63
C ILE A 109 -16.08 -7.77 11.69
N GLU A 110 -15.79 -7.48 10.43
CA GLU A 110 -16.79 -7.01 9.45
C GLU A 110 -17.54 -8.13 8.73
N ALA A 111 -16.87 -9.25 8.48
CA ALA A 111 -17.41 -10.40 7.75
C ALA A 111 -18.37 -11.18 8.63
N PHE A 112 -19.46 -11.67 8.04
CA PHE A 112 -20.46 -12.47 8.75
C PHE A 112 -20.92 -11.84 10.08
N GLU A 113 -20.90 -10.50 10.18
CA GLU A 113 -21.24 -9.73 11.39
C GLU A 113 -20.35 -10.06 12.61
N GLY A 114 -19.07 -10.39 12.38
CA GLY A 114 -18.12 -10.63 13.46
C GLY A 114 -18.18 -12.05 14.04
N ARG A 115 -18.75 -13.02 13.30
CA ARG A 115 -18.96 -14.38 13.79
C ARG A 115 -17.67 -15.18 13.97
N TYR A 116 -16.65 -14.89 13.17
CA TYR A 116 -15.41 -15.66 13.14
C TYR A 116 -14.26 -14.83 13.68
N GLU A 117 -13.32 -15.49 14.34
CA GLU A 117 -12.03 -14.91 14.67
C GLU A 117 -11.11 -14.89 13.43
N ALA A 118 -10.03 -14.10 13.50
CA ALA A 118 -9.09 -13.96 12.39
C ALA A 118 -8.50 -15.30 11.92
N ASP A 119 -8.12 -16.17 12.86
CA ASP A 119 -7.54 -17.48 12.53
C ASP A 119 -8.55 -18.41 11.85
N GLU A 120 -9.82 -18.38 12.29
CA GLU A 120 -10.90 -19.15 11.64
C GLU A 120 -11.18 -18.62 10.22
N LEU A 121 -11.14 -17.29 10.05
CA LEU A 121 -11.30 -16.65 8.74
C LEU A 121 -10.12 -16.99 7.79
N ALA A 122 -8.91 -17.13 8.33
CA ALA A 122 -7.72 -17.51 7.57
C ALA A 122 -7.84 -18.93 7.00
N GLU A 123 -8.50 -19.85 7.71
CA GLU A 123 -8.75 -21.20 7.19
C GLU A 123 -9.74 -21.21 6.01
N MET A 124 -10.54 -20.15 5.86
CA MET A 124 -11.55 -20.03 4.81
C MET A 124 -11.03 -19.41 3.51
N CYS A 125 -9.80 -18.89 3.48
CA CYS A 125 -9.23 -18.23 2.30
C CYS A 125 -7.73 -18.52 2.14
N ASP A 126 -7.26 -18.59 0.89
CA ASP A 126 -5.84 -18.78 0.62
C ASP A 126 -5.11 -17.43 0.67
N HIS A 127 -4.15 -17.31 1.60
CA HIS A 127 -3.31 -16.12 1.77
C HIS A 127 -2.65 -15.66 0.46
N ASN A 128 -2.06 -16.59 -0.29
CA ASN A 128 -1.32 -16.27 -1.51
C ASN A 128 -2.26 -15.88 -2.64
N GLU A 129 -3.43 -16.49 -2.73
CA GLU A 129 -4.48 -16.12 -3.69
C GLU A 129 -4.96 -14.69 -3.45
N ILE A 130 -5.21 -14.31 -2.19
CA ILE A 130 -5.62 -12.94 -1.83
C ILE A 130 -4.56 -11.92 -2.25
N LEU A 131 -3.28 -12.17 -1.94
CA LEU A 131 -2.19 -11.25 -2.31
C LEU A 131 -2.00 -11.19 -3.83
N ALA A 132 -2.09 -12.32 -4.52
CA ALA A 132 -1.99 -12.37 -5.98
C ALA A 132 -3.12 -11.59 -6.66
N ASP A 133 -4.36 -11.74 -6.17
CA ASP A 133 -5.52 -10.99 -6.65
C ASP A 133 -5.34 -9.48 -6.40
N ALA A 134 -4.82 -9.08 -5.23
CA ALA A 134 -4.54 -7.68 -4.93
C ALA A 134 -3.50 -7.08 -5.88
N VAL A 135 -2.37 -7.78 -6.10
CA VAL A 135 -1.33 -7.34 -7.07
C VAL A 135 -1.92 -7.22 -8.47
N LYS A 136 -2.66 -8.23 -8.93
CA LYS A 136 -3.31 -8.23 -10.24
C LYS A 136 -4.26 -7.05 -10.40
N LEU A 137 -5.08 -6.78 -9.38
CA LEU A 137 -5.97 -5.63 -9.38
C LEU A 137 -5.18 -4.32 -9.45
N ILE A 138 -4.09 -4.16 -8.71
CA ILE A 138 -3.26 -2.95 -8.76
C ILE A 138 -2.57 -2.80 -10.13
N GLU A 139 -2.16 -3.89 -10.77
CA GLU A 139 -1.48 -3.87 -12.07
C GLU A 139 -2.41 -3.71 -13.27
N GLN A 140 -3.69 -4.07 -13.14
CA GLN A 140 -4.68 -3.85 -14.18
C GLN A 140 -4.84 -2.34 -14.44
N GLU A 141 -4.46 -1.88 -15.63
CA GLU A 141 -4.80 -0.52 -16.08
C GLU A 141 -6.31 -0.34 -15.98
N SER A 142 -6.73 0.81 -15.41
CA SER A 142 -8.12 1.22 -15.44
C SER A 142 -8.55 1.25 -16.91
N VAL A 143 -9.35 0.27 -17.33
CA VAL A 143 -9.99 0.31 -18.64
C VAL A 143 -11.02 1.44 -18.59
N ASN A 144 -10.61 2.59 -19.15
CA ASN A 144 -11.36 3.81 -19.48
C ASN A 144 -12.11 4.53 -18.35
#